data_AF-A0A8H8N2X5-F1
#
_entry.id   AF-A0A8H8N2X5-F1
#
_cell.length_a   1.000
_cell.length_b   1.000
_cell.length_c   1.000
_cell.angle_alpha   90.00
_cell.angle_beta   90.00
_cell.angle_gamma   90.00
#
_symmetry.space_group_name_H-M   'P 1'
#
loop_
_entity.id
_entity.type
_entity.pdbx_description
1 polymer ?
#
loop_
_entity_poly.entity_id
_entity_poly.type
_entity_poly.pdbx_seq_one_letter_code
_entity_poly.pdbx_strand_id
1 'polypeptide(L)'
;MPLERAVWYLAPFWAGVHFNIAIDRLVGSDLGRPGAVTALVIVVVVLAILIANQLRVIRRTGLLFRYISLYVVAGLVAAILASLPSLTFRLHHYIAAIVLTPLTGFPTRLSAIYQAFLLGMFLQGVAKFGFDSILQTAAELRRDAPLGSSLPSFVTNSSAVIPSSFGNATIAWNAISAELTNSEGWNGFSLLVDDVQRLAGQSLSYSLAELQTGIPHFFRLAYQRDGQSGDYTKSAVLFPNGTWTDPLPGPS
;
A
#
# COMPACT_ATOMS: atom_id res chain seq x y z
N MET A 1 4.56 38.81 -3.81
CA MET A 1 3.72 38.45 -2.64
C MET A 1 4.33 39.09 -1.40
N PRO A 2 3.54 39.59 -0.43
CA PRO A 2 4.09 40.04 0.84
C PRO A 2 4.74 38.85 1.58
N LEU A 3 5.92 39.06 2.17
CA LEU A 3 6.70 38.04 2.90
C LEU A 3 5.87 37.29 3.95
N GLU A 4 4.98 38.00 4.65
CA GLU A 4 4.06 37.42 5.63
C GLU A 4 3.22 36.27 5.05
N ARG A 5 2.67 36.43 3.84
CA ARG A 5 1.89 35.36 3.20
C ARG A 5 2.78 34.19 2.79
N ALA A 6 4.01 34.45 2.35
CA ALA A 6 4.95 33.37 2.06
C ALA A 6 5.20 32.51 3.31
N VAL A 7 5.41 33.14 4.47
CA VAL A 7 5.61 32.41 5.74
C VAL A 7 4.38 31.59 6.14
N TRP A 8 3.18 32.19 6.10
CA TRP A 8 1.96 31.50 6.53
C TRP A 8 1.51 30.36 5.63
N TYR A 9 1.92 30.35 4.35
CA TYR A 9 1.55 29.28 3.43
C TYR A 9 2.68 28.27 3.23
N LEU A 10 3.93 28.71 3.06
CA LEU A 10 5.00 27.81 2.58
C LEU A 10 5.41 26.76 3.63
N ALA A 11 5.69 27.18 4.87
CA ALA A 11 6.11 26.25 5.92
C ALA A 11 5.05 25.18 6.25
N PRO A 12 3.77 25.54 6.53
CA PRO A 12 2.74 24.54 6.78
C PRO A 12 2.40 23.70 5.55
N PHE A 13 2.49 24.25 4.33
CA PHE A 13 2.35 23.46 3.10
C PHE A 13 3.38 22.33 3.04
N TRP A 14 4.67 22.64 3.25
CA TRP A 14 5.71 21.61 3.27
C TRP A 14 5.51 20.58 4.39
N ALA A 15 5.07 21.02 5.57
CA ALA A 15 4.71 20.10 6.65
C ALA A 15 3.57 19.16 6.22
N GLY A 16 2.59 19.64 5.46
CA GLY A 16 1.53 18.84 4.87
C GLY A 16 2.03 17.87 3.79
N VAL A 17 2.93 18.30 2.91
CA VAL A 17 3.54 17.46 1.87
C VAL A 17 4.36 16.32 2.48
N HIS A 18 4.97 16.54 3.65
CA HIS A 18 5.69 15.51 4.40
C HIS A 18 4.82 14.77 5.43
N PHE A 19 3.51 14.99 5.43
CA PHE A 19 2.61 14.31 6.34
C PHE A 19 2.51 12.81 6.00
N ASN A 20 3.22 11.97 6.74
CA ASN A 20 3.26 10.52 6.54
C ASN A 20 2.81 9.75 7.79
N ILE A 21 1.81 10.26 8.50
CA ILE A 21 1.20 9.52 9.60
C ILE A 21 0.31 8.44 8.99
N ALA A 22 0.66 7.17 9.20
CA ALA A 22 -0.23 6.06 8.94
C ALA A 22 -1.35 6.09 9.99
N ILE A 23 -2.47 6.76 9.69
CA ILE A 23 -3.64 6.80 10.59
C ILE A 23 -4.17 5.37 10.86
N ASP A 24 -3.95 4.45 9.92
CA ASP A 24 -4.23 3.01 10.04
C ASP A 24 -3.42 2.29 11.16
N ARG A 25 -2.46 2.96 11.80
CA ARG A 25 -1.63 2.45 12.90
C ARG A 25 -1.87 3.17 14.23
N LEU A 26 -3.02 3.80 14.45
CA LEU A 26 -3.42 4.26 15.78
C LEU A 26 -4.19 3.15 16.50
N VAL A 27 -3.54 2.01 16.72
CA VAL A 27 -4.13 0.88 17.42
C VAL A 27 -3.71 0.91 18.89
N GLY A 28 -4.52 0.35 19.79
CA GLY A 28 -4.26 0.38 21.23
C GLY A 28 -2.87 -0.16 21.62
N SER A 29 -2.32 -1.09 20.84
CA SER A 29 -0.97 -1.62 20.99
C SER A 29 0.13 -0.56 20.87
N ASP A 30 -0.10 0.54 20.17
CA ASP A 30 0.89 1.60 19.97
C ASP A 30 1.05 2.51 21.20
N LEU A 31 0.09 2.48 22.12
CA LEU A 31 0.16 3.22 23.39
C LEU A 31 1.19 2.64 24.36
N GLY A 32 1.62 1.40 24.16
CA GLY A 32 2.66 0.75 24.96
C GLY A 32 4.09 1.26 24.67
N ARG A 33 4.29 2.08 23.62
CA ARG A 33 5.61 2.63 23.30
C ARG A 33 5.98 3.75 24.27
N PRO A 34 7.25 3.84 24.71
CA PRO A 34 7.69 4.93 25.59
C PRO A 34 7.36 6.31 25.01
N GLY A 35 6.67 7.15 25.79
CA GLY A 35 6.29 8.50 25.39
C GLY A 35 5.08 8.62 24.45
N ALA A 36 4.49 7.52 23.99
CA ALA A 36 3.34 7.56 23.06
C ALA A 36 2.12 8.26 23.67
N VAL A 37 1.80 7.95 24.93
CA VAL A 37 0.68 8.59 25.65
C VAL A 37 0.90 10.09 25.79
N THR A 38 2.12 10.52 26.17
CA THR A 38 2.47 11.95 26.28
C THR A 38 2.32 12.67 24.95
N ALA A 39 2.86 12.09 23.87
CA ALA A 39 2.74 12.67 22.53
C ALA A 39 1.26 12.77 22.09
N LEU A 40 0.46 11.72 22.33
CA LEU A 40 -0.97 11.72 22.04
C LEU A 40 -1.71 12.85 22.78
N VAL A 41 -1.45 13.00 24.08
CA VAL A 41 -2.08 14.06 24.89
C VAL A 41 -1.73 15.44 24.35
N ILE A 42 -0.46 15.69 24.02
CA ILE A 42 -0.01 16.97 23.43
C ILE A 42 -0.76 17.25 22.12
N VAL A 43 -0.82 16.26 21.22
CA VAL A 43 -1.51 16.39 19.93
C VAL A 43 -2.99 16.69 20.13
N VAL A 44 -3.68 15.97 21.03
CA VAL A 44 -5.10 16.18 21.32
C VAL A 44 -5.35 17.58 21.88
N VAL A 45 -4.53 18.06 22.82
CA VAL A 45 -4.67 19.40 23.41
C VAL A 45 -4.47 20.48 22.35
N VAL A 46 -3.43 20.37 21.53
CA VAL A 46 -3.16 21.31 20.44
C VAL A 46 -4.34 21.33 19.47
N LEU A 47 -4.81 20.17 18.99
CA LEU A 47 -5.95 20.08 18.08
C LEU A 47 -7.22 20.69 18.69
N ALA A 48 -7.50 20.45 19.97
CA ALA A 48 -8.66 21.03 20.65
C ALA A 48 -8.61 22.56 20.66
N ILE A 49 -7.44 23.16 20.90
CA ILE A 49 -7.24 24.61 20.85
C ILE A 49 -7.49 25.16 19.43
N LEU A 50 -6.94 24.49 18.41
CA LEU A 50 -7.12 24.91 17.00
C LEU A 50 -8.60 24.84 16.58
N ILE A 51 -9.29 23.76 16.96
CA ILE A 51 -10.73 23.56 16.70
C ILE A 51 -11.56 24.62 17.43
N ALA A 52 -11.31 24.87 18.71
CA ALA A 52 -12.03 25.86 19.49
C ALA A 52 -11.86 27.28 18.89
N ASN A 53 -10.65 27.65 18.48
CA ASN A 53 -10.43 28.91 17.78
C ASN A 53 -11.23 28.97 16.47
N GLN A 54 -11.25 27.88 15.70
CA GLN A 54 -11.93 27.89 14.40
C GLN A 54 -13.45 27.92 14.53
N LEU A 55 -14.02 27.23 15.52
CA LEU A 55 -15.43 27.35 15.88
C LEU A 55 -15.78 28.78 16.30
N ARG A 56 -14.92 29.46 17.06
CA ARG A 56 -15.10 30.88 17.40
C ARG A 56 -15.14 31.75 16.14
N VAL A 57 -14.23 31.54 15.19
CA VAL A 57 -14.19 32.29 13.91
C VAL A 57 -15.48 32.06 13.11
N ILE A 58 -15.90 30.81 12.93
CA ILE A 58 -17.13 30.46 12.20
C ILE A 58 -18.37 31.04 12.91
N ARG A 59 -18.41 31.01 14.25
CA ARG A 59 -19.52 31.59 15.01
C ARG A 59 -19.66 33.09 14.78
N ARG A 60 -18.54 33.81 14.66
CA ARG A 60 -18.54 35.27 14.41
C ARG A 60 -19.10 35.63 13.02
N THR A 61 -19.14 34.70 12.06
CA THR A 61 -19.76 34.95 10.74
C THR A 61 -21.25 34.62 10.69
N GLY A 62 -21.82 34.07 11.77
CA GLY A 62 -23.21 33.64 11.82
C GLY A 62 -23.49 32.32 11.09
N LEU A 63 -22.48 31.68 10.50
CA LEU A 63 -22.64 30.46 9.68
C LEU A 63 -22.48 29.15 10.47
N LEU A 64 -22.21 29.20 11.77
CA LEU A 64 -21.86 28.02 12.58
C LEU A 64 -22.85 26.86 12.41
N PHE A 65 -24.15 27.12 12.57
CA PHE A 65 -25.16 26.06 12.47
C PHE A 65 -25.29 25.50 11.05
N ARG A 66 -25.04 26.31 10.02
CA ARG A 66 -25.00 25.84 8.62
C ARG A 66 -23.82 24.89 8.38
N TYR A 67 -22.65 25.21 8.91
CA TYR A 67 -21.52 24.29 8.82
C TYR A 67 -21.78 23.02 9.65
N ILE A 68 -22.27 23.14 10.88
CA ILE A 68 -22.62 21.96 11.68
C ILE A 68 -23.61 21.05 10.93
N SER A 69 -24.68 21.60 10.35
CA SER A 69 -25.66 20.78 9.63
C SER A 69 -25.07 20.07 8.41
N LEU A 70 -24.22 20.74 7.61
CA LEU A 70 -23.54 20.13 6.47
C LEU A 70 -22.64 18.97 6.90
N TYR A 71 -21.90 19.13 8.00
CA TYR A 71 -20.97 18.10 8.46
C TYR A 71 -21.67 16.95 9.19
N VAL A 72 -22.82 17.21 9.83
CA VAL A 72 -23.71 16.14 10.31
C VAL A 72 -24.23 15.32 9.14
N VAL A 73 -24.70 15.96 8.06
CA VAL A 73 -25.15 15.24 6.85
C VAL A 73 -23.99 14.45 6.22
N ALA A 74 -22.80 15.04 6.08
CA ALA A 74 -21.63 14.33 5.57
C ALA A 74 -21.25 13.12 6.45
N GLY A 75 -21.35 13.26 7.78
CA GLY A 75 -21.13 12.17 8.73
C GLY A 75 -22.16 11.05 8.61
N LEU A 76 -23.44 11.39 8.41
CA LEU A 76 -24.49 10.40 8.15
C LEU A 76 -24.26 9.66 6.83
N VAL A 77 -23.88 10.36 5.77
CA VAL A 77 -23.49 9.73 4.49
C VAL A 77 -22.32 8.78 4.72
N ALA A 78 -21.26 9.22 5.40
CA ALA A 78 -20.12 8.36 5.72
C ALA A 78 -20.52 7.12 6.54
N ALA A 79 -21.44 7.25 7.50
CA ALA A 79 -21.95 6.13 8.28
C ALA A 79 -22.74 5.11 7.43
N ILE A 80 -23.54 5.59 6.47
CA ILE A 80 -24.22 4.72 5.49
C ILE A 80 -23.21 4.01 4.59
N LEU A 81 -22.20 4.73 4.10
CA LEU A 81 -21.15 4.13 3.28
C LEU A 81 -20.38 3.06 4.08
N ALA A 82 -20.08 3.33 5.35
CA ALA A 82 -19.41 2.39 6.23
C ALA A 82 -20.24 1.17 6.63
N SER A 83 -21.56 1.18 6.44
CA SER A 83 -22.43 0.03 6.71
C SER A 83 -22.67 -0.86 5.49
N LEU A 84 -22.13 -0.51 4.32
CA LEU A 84 -22.27 -1.32 3.12
C LEU A 84 -21.55 -2.67 3.28
N PRO A 85 -22.23 -3.80 2.97
CA PRO A 85 -21.61 -5.12 3.08
C PRO A 85 -20.48 -5.26 2.06
N SER A 86 -19.49 -6.11 2.36
CA SER A 86 -18.32 -6.43 1.52
C SER A 86 -17.36 -5.27 1.20
N LEU A 87 -17.66 -4.05 1.67
CA LEU A 87 -16.82 -2.87 1.53
C LEU A 87 -16.29 -2.44 2.90
N THR A 88 -15.07 -1.95 2.91
CA THR A 88 -14.44 -1.36 4.09
C THR A 88 -14.33 0.14 3.88
N PHE A 89 -14.84 0.91 4.83
CA PHE A 89 -14.67 2.36 4.84
C PHE A 89 -13.23 2.72 5.20
N ARG A 90 -12.57 3.46 4.31
CA ARG A 90 -11.21 3.94 4.52
C ARG A 90 -11.12 5.43 4.26
N LEU A 91 -10.99 6.19 5.36
CA LEU A 91 -10.80 7.62 5.28
C LEU A 91 -9.32 7.94 5.03
N HIS A 92 -8.94 8.01 3.75
CA HIS A 92 -7.64 8.52 3.36
C HIS A 92 -7.47 9.98 3.81
N HIS A 93 -6.27 10.36 4.24
CA HIS A 93 -6.02 11.70 4.77
C HIS A 93 -6.20 12.81 3.72
N TYR A 94 -6.07 12.52 2.42
CA TYR A 94 -6.42 13.51 1.38
C TYR A 94 -7.93 13.78 1.31
N ILE A 95 -8.78 12.79 1.61
CA ILE A 95 -10.24 12.98 1.73
C ILE A 95 -10.53 13.84 2.96
N ALA A 96 -9.86 13.55 4.09
CA ALA A 96 -9.96 14.39 5.27
C ALA A 96 -9.54 15.84 4.97
N ALA A 97 -8.49 16.05 4.17
CA ALA A 97 -8.07 17.37 3.74
C ALA A 97 -9.15 18.11 2.92
N ILE A 98 -9.79 17.43 1.97
CA ILE A 98 -10.92 17.98 1.20
C ILE A 98 -12.06 18.37 2.15
N VAL A 99 -12.46 17.46 3.04
CA VAL A 99 -13.58 17.67 3.97
C VAL A 99 -13.29 18.79 4.96
N LEU A 100 -12.06 18.97 5.42
CA LEU A 100 -11.71 20.00 6.41
C LEU A 100 -11.47 21.39 5.77
N THR A 101 -11.10 21.45 4.48
CA THR A 101 -10.76 22.72 3.81
C THR A 101 -11.87 23.79 3.95
N PRO A 102 -13.18 23.50 3.74
CA PRO A 102 -14.23 24.49 3.92
C PRO A 102 -14.35 25.08 5.33
N LEU A 103 -13.95 24.35 6.39
CA LEU A 103 -13.93 24.86 7.78
C LEU A 103 -12.84 25.92 8.00
N THR A 104 -11.89 25.97 7.08
CA THR A 104 -10.72 26.85 7.16
C THR A 104 -10.79 28.01 6.17
N GLY A 105 -11.87 28.15 5.39
CA GLY A 105 -12.05 29.15 4.33
C GLY A 105 -12.23 30.62 4.78
N PHE A 106 -11.92 30.96 6.04
CA PHE A 106 -12.10 32.30 6.59
C PHE A 106 -10.81 33.12 6.48
N PRO A 107 -10.88 34.45 6.26
CA PRO A 107 -9.70 35.30 6.03
C PRO A 107 -8.94 35.61 7.33
N THR A 108 -8.39 34.58 7.99
CA THR A 108 -7.55 34.70 9.19
C THR A 108 -6.16 34.11 8.94
N ARG A 109 -5.15 34.53 9.72
CA ARG A 109 -3.79 33.98 9.63
C ARG A 109 -3.76 32.47 9.92
N LEU A 110 -4.49 32.03 10.93
CA LEU A 110 -4.58 30.61 11.29
C LEU A 110 -5.27 29.79 10.20
N SER A 111 -6.35 30.32 9.62
CA SER A 111 -6.99 29.71 8.44
C SER A 111 -6.03 29.50 7.27
N ALA A 112 -5.15 30.47 7.00
CA ALA A 112 -4.13 30.34 5.95
C ALA A 112 -3.16 29.19 6.23
N ILE A 113 -2.68 29.08 7.47
CA ILE A 113 -1.82 27.97 7.92
C ILE A 113 -2.53 26.63 7.72
N TYR A 114 -3.80 26.53 8.14
CA TYR A 114 -4.55 25.29 8.03
C TYR A 114 -4.79 24.91 6.56
N GLN A 115 -5.22 25.84 5.71
CA GLN A 115 -5.44 25.58 4.29
C GLN A 115 -4.16 25.14 3.59
N ALA A 116 -3.03 25.77 3.90
CA ALA A 116 -1.74 25.39 3.34
C ALA A 116 -1.34 23.96 3.74
N PHE A 117 -1.48 23.62 5.02
CA PHE A 117 -1.22 22.27 5.51
C PHE A 117 -2.16 21.23 4.88
N LEU A 118 -3.46 21.51 4.81
CA LEU A 118 -4.46 20.63 4.20
C LEU A 118 -4.19 20.46 2.70
N LEU A 119 -3.77 21.50 1.99
CA LEU A 119 -3.36 21.39 0.58
C LEU A 119 -2.13 20.47 0.42
N GLY A 120 -1.10 20.64 1.26
CA GLY A 120 0.06 19.74 1.26
C GLY A 120 -0.32 18.29 1.56
N MET A 121 -1.17 18.08 2.56
CA MET A 121 -1.71 16.77 2.95
C MET A 121 -2.52 16.13 1.81
N PHE A 122 -3.32 16.92 1.09
CA PHE A 122 -4.06 16.47 -0.08
C PHE A 122 -3.12 15.98 -1.19
N LEU A 123 -2.12 16.80 -1.55
CA LEU A 123 -1.15 16.45 -2.59
C LEU A 123 -0.35 15.20 -2.22
N GLN A 124 0.11 15.10 -0.97
CA GLN A 124 0.82 13.92 -0.47
C GLN A 124 -0.04 12.67 -0.60
N GLY A 125 -1.29 12.73 -0.15
CA GLY A 125 -2.16 11.56 -0.13
C GLY A 125 -2.52 11.09 -1.53
N VAL A 126 -2.83 12.03 -2.45
CA VAL A 126 -3.07 11.69 -3.86
C VAL A 126 -1.80 11.15 -4.52
N ALA A 127 -0.62 11.71 -4.23
CA ALA A 127 0.63 11.18 -4.77
C ALA A 127 0.94 9.75 -4.27
N LYS A 128 0.54 9.43 -3.03
CA LYS A 128 0.83 8.12 -2.40
C LYS A 128 -0.20 7.04 -2.74
N PHE A 129 -1.47 7.40 -2.82
CA PHE A 129 -2.59 6.45 -2.95
C PHE A 129 -3.42 6.66 -4.21
N GLY A 130 -3.08 7.63 -5.06
CA GLY A 130 -3.95 8.06 -6.14
C GLY A 130 -5.28 8.63 -5.61
N PHE A 131 -6.30 8.58 -6.46
CA PHE A 131 -7.68 8.88 -6.09
C PHE A 131 -8.43 7.60 -5.69
N ASP A 132 -7.87 6.85 -4.75
CA ASP A 132 -8.49 5.63 -4.24
C ASP A 132 -9.92 5.89 -3.72
N SER A 133 -10.78 4.90 -3.83
CA SER A 133 -12.15 5.02 -3.30
C SER A 133 -12.14 5.13 -1.77
N ILE A 134 -13.09 5.88 -1.20
CA ILE A 134 -13.38 5.88 0.24
C ILE A 134 -13.95 4.51 0.71
N LEU A 135 -14.43 3.71 -0.24
CA LEU A 135 -14.90 2.35 -0.05
C LEU A 135 -13.99 1.40 -0.81
N GLN A 136 -13.35 0.49 -0.09
CA GLN A 136 -12.45 -0.50 -0.68
C GLN A 136 -12.94 -1.92 -0.41
N THR A 137 -12.79 -2.81 -1.38
CA THR A 137 -13.04 -4.25 -1.18
C THR A 137 -11.89 -4.90 -0.40
N ALA A 138 -12.13 -6.09 0.16
CA ALA A 138 -11.08 -6.86 0.80
C ALA A 138 -9.92 -7.20 -0.17
N ALA A 139 -10.20 -7.33 -1.46
CA ALA A 139 -9.19 -7.56 -2.49
C ALA A 139 -8.31 -6.31 -2.71
N GLU A 140 -8.90 -5.13 -2.79
CA GLU A 140 -8.17 -3.86 -2.93
C GLU A 140 -7.33 -3.54 -1.69
N LEU A 141 -7.84 -3.85 -0.49
CA LEU A 141 -7.11 -3.67 0.76
C LEU A 141 -5.90 -4.60 0.89
N ARG A 142 -5.96 -5.77 0.26
CA ARG A 142 -4.85 -6.72 0.25
C ARG A 142 -3.61 -6.14 -0.43
N ARG A 143 -3.78 -5.27 -1.44
CA ARG A 143 -2.67 -4.68 -2.22
C ARG A 143 -1.71 -5.79 -2.69
N ASP A 144 -0.41 -5.63 -2.44
CA ASP A 144 0.62 -6.60 -2.77
C ASP A 144 0.77 -7.71 -1.72
N ALA A 145 -0.14 -7.79 -0.74
CA ALA A 145 -0.08 -8.88 0.23
C ALA A 145 -0.47 -10.21 -0.44
N PRO A 146 0.18 -11.32 -0.04
CA PRO A 146 -0.10 -12.61 -0.62
C PRO A 146 -1.57 -13.02 -0.54
N LEU A 147 -2.05 -13.68 -1.59
CA LEU A 147 -3.38 -14.28 -1.69
C LEU A 147 -3.54 -15.45 -0.72
N GLY A 148 -2.44 -16.10 -0.33
CA GLY A 148 -2.44 -17.36 0.42
C GLY A 148 -2.73 -18.56 -0.48
N SER A 149 -2.50 -18.44 -1.78
CA SER A 149 -2.67 -19.51 -2.76
C SER A 149 -1.58 -20.59 -2.63
N SER A 150 -1.85 -21.78 -3.16
CA SER A 150 -0.85 -22.84 -3.22
C SER A 150 0.38 -22.40 -4.03
N LEU A 151 1.56 -22.84 -3.60
CA LEU A 151 2.82 -22.49 -4.22
C LEU A 151 3.44 -23.69 -4.93
N PRO A 152 3.98 -23.51 -6.15
CA PRO A 152 4.74 -24.55 -6.82
C PRO A 152 6.11 -24.74 -6.16
N SER A 153 6.73 -25.90 -6.40
CA SER A 153 8.05 -26.23 -5.88
C SER A 153 9.00 -26.58 -7.00
N PHE A 154 10.22 -26.03 -6.92
CA PHE A 154 11.32 -26.43 -7.79
C PHE A 154 11.74 -27.87 -7.47
N VAL A 155 12.09 -28.62 -8.52
CA VAL A 155 12.73 -29.95 -8.42
C VAL A 155 14.25 -29.81 -8.46
N THR A 156 14.74 -28.67 -8.97
CA THR A 156 16.15 -28.30 -8.83
C THR A 156 16.43 -28.09 -7.36
N ASN A 157 17.20 -29.00 -6.76
CA ASN A 157 17.53 -28.96 -5.35
C ASN A 157 18.86 -28.23 -5.12
N SER A 158 19.06 -27.70 -3.91
CA SER A 158 20.33 -27.12 -3.45
C SER A 158 21.59 -28.00 -3.56
N SER A 159 21.44 -29.30 -3.85
CA SER A 159 22.57 -30.21 -4.17
C SER A 159 22.93 -30.25 -5.67
N ALA A 160 22.14 -29.60 -6.53
CA ALA A 160 22.41 -29.52 -7.97
C ALA A 160 23.51 -28.49 -8.23
N VAL A 161 24.66 -28.94 -8.75
CA VAL A 161 25.66 -28.05 -9.33
C VAL A 161 25.29 -27.82 -10.78
N ILE A 162 24.76 -26.63 -11.07
CA ILE A 162 24.41 -26.24 -12.43
C ILE A 162 25.67 -25.76 -13.15
N PRO A 163 26.01 -26.27 -14.35
CA PRO A 163 27.20 -25.84 -15.07
C PRO A 163 27.21 -24.32 -15.27
N SER A 164 28.31 -23.65 -14.91
CA SER A 164 28.43 -22.19 -14.99
C SER A 164 28.40 -21.63 -16.41
N SER A 165 28.52 -22.48 -17.43
CA SER A 165 28.41 -22.11 -18.85
C SER A 165 26.96 -22.08 -19.37
N PHE A 166 25.97 -22.51 -18.56
CA PHE A 166 24.52 -22.55 -18.81
C PHE A 166 23.99 -23.17 -20.12
N GLY A 167 24.85 -23.49 -21.10
CA GLY A 167 24.43 -23.76 -22.49
C GLY A 167 23.45 -24.91 -22.68
N ASN A 168 23.45 -25.91 -21.79
CA ASN A 168 22.47 -27.02 -21.77
C ASN A 168 21.79 -27.17 -20.40
N ALA A 169 21.89 -26.16 -19.54
CA ALA A 169 21.36 -26.23 -18.19
C ALA A 169 19.88 -25.84 -18.17
N THR A 170 19.09 -26.57 -17.38
CA THR A 170 17.67 -26.28 -17.19
C THR A 170 17.33 -26.30 -15.71
N ILE A 171 16.29 -25.56 -15.35
CA ILE A 171 15.59 -25.69 -14.07
C ILE A 171 14.21 -26.29 -14.31
N ALA A 172 13.71 -27.04 -13.33
CA ALA A 172 12.44 -27.74 -13.44
C ALA A 172 11.63 -27.64 -12.13
N TRP A 173 10.34 -27.87 -12.24
CA TRP A 173 9.40 -27.83 -11.12
C TRP A 173 8.35 -28.95 -11.22
N ASN A 174 7.69 -29.21 -10.09
CA ASN A 174 6.69 -30.27 -9.99
C ASN A 174 5.44 -29.95 -10.81
N ALA A 175 4.85 -30.99 -11.40
CA ALA A 175 3.57 -30.87 -12.10
C ALA A 175 2.45 -30.47 -11.12
N ILE A 176 1.39 -29.84 -11.67
CA ILE A 176 0.19 -29.50 -10.91
C ILE A 176 -0.52 -30.81 -10.52
N SER A 177 -0.81 -30.99 -9.24
CA SER A 177 -1.55 -32.17 -8.78
C SER A 177 -3.01 -32.09 -9.20
N ALA A 178 -3.65 -33.25 -9.40
CA ALA A 178 -5.08 -33.30 -9.72
C ALA A 178 -5.95 -32.62 -8.64
N GLU A 179 -5.52 -32.67 -7.37
CA GLU A 179 -6.18 -31.98 -6.27
C GLU A 179 -6.17 -30.47 -6.49
N LEU A 180 -5.01 -29.88 -6.78
CA LEU A 180 -4.83 -28.45 -7.03
C LEU A 180 -5.58 -27.97 -8.29
N THR A 181 -5.62 -28.79 -9.34
CA THR A 181 -6.44 -28.52 -10.51
C THR A 181 -7.94 -28.49 -10.17
N ASN A 182 -8.42 -29.39 -9.29
CA ASN A 182 -9.83 -29.46 -8.94
C ASN A 182 -10.26 -28.42 -7.90
N SER A 183 -9.41 -28.10 -6.92
CA SER A 183 -9.75 -27.21 -5.80
C SER A 183 -9.58 -25.73 -6.14
N GLU A 184 -8.50 -25.37 -6.84
CA GLU A 184 -8.14 -23.98 -7.14
C GLU A 184 -8.21 -23.65 -8.64
N GLY A 185 -8.26 -24.65 -9.50
CA GLY A 185 -8.38 -24.48 -10.96
C GLY A 185 -7.04 -24.26 -11.67
N TRP A 186 -5.92 -24.61 -11.05
CA TRP A 186 -4.59 -24.37 -11.63
C TRP A 186 -4.38 -25.19 -12.92
N ASN A 187 -3.97 -24.51 -13.99
CA ASN A 187 -3.78 -25.08 -15.33
C ASN A 187 -2.50 -24.62 -16.05
N GLY A 188 -1.61 -23.91 -15.36
CA GLY A 188 -0.31 -23.50 -15.86
C GLY A 188 0.62 -22.96 -14.78
N PHE A 189 1.72 -22.36 -15.22
CA PHE A 189 2.79 -21.78 -14.41
C PHE A 189 3.19 -20.43 -14.97
N SER A 190 3.69 -19.56 -14.09
CA SER A 190 4.40 -18.33 -14.44
C SER A 190 5.77 -18.33 -13.78
N LEU A 191 6.83 -18.13 -14.57
CA LEU A 191 8.20 -18.00 -14.07
C LEU A 191 8.67 -16.56 -14.29
N LEU A 192 9.04 -15.89 -13.21
CA LEU A 192 9.85 -14.67 -13.24
C LEU A 192 11.33 -15.04 -13.13
N VAL A 193 12.14 -14.44 -13.99
CA VAL A 193 13.60 -14.42 -13.87
C VAL A 193 14.03 -12.96 -13.77
N ASP A 194 14.69 -12.63 -12.67
CA ASP A 194 15.12 -11.26 -12.35
C ASP A 194 13.95 -10.26 -12.40
N ASP A 195 12.83 -10.66 -11.78
CA ASP A 195 11.55 -9.93 -11.71
C ASP A 195 10.89 -9.65 -13.08
N VAL A 196 11.30 -10.34 -14.15
CA VAL A 196 10.67 -10.29 -15.47
C VAL A 196 10.07 -11.65 -15.82
N GLN A 197 8.82 -11.67 -16.27
CA GLN A 197 8.17 -12.91 -16.72
C GLN A 197 8.86 -13.45 -17.97
N ARG A 198 9.42 -14.66 -17.87
CA ARG A 198 10.08 -15.35 -18.99
C ARG A 198 9.30 -16.54 -19.51
N LEU A 199 8.40 -17.09 -18.70
CA LEU A 199 7.57 -18.23 -19.08
C LEU A 199 6.16 -18.09 -18.49
N ALA A 200 5.16 -18.39 -19.32
CA ALA A 200 3.77 -18.56 -18.94
C ALA A 200 3.19 -19.77 -19.69
N GLY A 201 2.48 -20.66 -18.99
CA GLY A 201 1.86 -21.84 -19.60
C GLY A 201 2.20 -23.15 -18.90
N GLN A 202 2.10 -24.28 -19.60
CA GLN A 202 2.15 -25.62 -19.01
C GLN A 202 3.55 -26.26 -18.95
N SER A 203 4.60 -25.52 -19.33
CA SER A 203 5.97 -26.06 -19.25
C SER A 203 6.34 -26.39 -17.81
N LEU A 204 7.11 -27.48 -17.64
CA LEU A 204 7.66 -27.92 -16.35
C LEU A 204 9.15 -27.58 -16.20
N SER A 205 9.72 -26.89 -17.19
CA SER A 205 11.13 -26.51 -17.17
C SER A 205 11.42 -25.24 -17.95
N TYR A 206 12.58 -24.65 -17.67
CA TYR A 206 13.11 -23.47 -18.33
C TYR A 206 14.60 -23.65 -18.63
N SER A 207 15.02 -23.25 -19.84
CA SER A 207 16.42 -23.31 -20.27
C SER A 207 17.18 -22.06 -19.82
N LEU A 208 18.37 -22.26 -19.26
CA LEU A 208 19.24 -21.20 -18.79
C LEU A 208 20.19 -20.67 -19.87
N ALA A 209 20.16 -21.24 -21.08
CA ALA A 209 21.13 -20.96 -22.14
C ALA A 209 21.20 -19.48 -22.56
N GLU A 210 20.11 -18.73 -22.39
CA GLU A 210 20.03 -17.31 -22.74
C GLU A 210 20.38 -16.36 -21.59
N LEU A 211 20.65 -16.90 -20.39
CA LEU A 211 20.99 -16.10 -19.22
C LEU A 211 22.46 -15.70 -19.22
N GLN A 212 22.73 -14.51 -18.68
CA GLN A 212 24.08 -13.98 -18.59
C GLN A 212 24.88 -14.75 -17.55
N THR A 213 25.97 -15.39 -17.99
CA THR A 213 26.90 -16.05 -17.05
C THR A 213 27.65 -15.01 -16.20
N GLY A 214 28.09 -15.44 -15.01
CA GLY A 214 28.92 -14.60 -14.12
C GLY A 214 28.15 -13.66 -13.17
N ILE A 215 26.82 -13.64 -13.22
CA ILE A 215 25.96 -12.89 -12.28
C ILE A 215 24.93 -13.82 -11.61
N PRO A 216 24.43 -13.49 -10.41
CA PRO A 216 23.35 -14.23 -9.79
C PRO A 216 22.02 -13.98 -10.52
N HIS A 217 21.20 -15.02 -10.63
CA HIS A 217 19.84 -14.94 -11.18
C HIS A 217 18.80 -15.34 -10.14
N PHE A 218 17.68 -14.62 -10.14
CA PHE A 218 16.60 -14.75 -9.17
C PHE A 218 15.35 -15.34 -9.84
N PHE A 219 14.85 -16.46 -9.32
CA PHE A 219 13.72 -17.18 -9.90
C PHE A 219 12.53 -17.18 -8.94
N ARG A 220 11.36 -16.81 -9.45
CA ARG A 220 10.09 -16.92 -8.72
C ARG A 220 9.07 -17.64 -9.56
N LEU A 221 8.38 -18.61 -8.96
CA LEU A 221 7.43 -19.45 -9.66
C LEU A 221 6.04 -19.29 -9.03
N ALA A 222 5.02 -19.25 -9.86
CA ALA A 222 3.62 -19.23 -9.43
C ALA A 222 2.81 -20.23 -10.27
N TYR A 223 1.73 -20.77 -9.70
CA TYR A 223 0.68 -21.40 -10.51
C TYR A 223 -0.11 -20.34 -11.27
N GLN A 224 -0.67 -20.72 -12.42
CA GLN A 224 -1.59 -19.91 -13.20
C GLN A 224 -2.94 -20.61 -13.39
N ARG A 225 -4.00 -19.80 -13.37
CA ARG A 225 -5.35 -20.19 -13.80
C ARG A 225 -5.76 -19.23 -14.91
N ASP A 226 -5.90 -19.75 -16.12
CA ASP A 226 -6.34 -19.00 -17.30
C ASP A 226 -5.50 -17.74 -17.56
N GLY A 227 -4.18 -17.86 -17.37
CA GLY A 227 -3.20 -16.78 -17.56
C GLY A 227 -3.08 -15.80 -16.39
N GLN A 228 -3.91 -15.92 -15.34
CA GLN A 228 -3.76 -15.15 -14.11
C GLN A 228 -2.90 -15.91 -13.11
N SER A 229 -1.83 -15.29 -12.63
CA SER A 229 -0.92 -15.88 -11.65
C SER A 229 -1.48 -15.80 -10.23
N GLY A 230 -1.27 -16.86 -9.44
CA GLY A 230 -1.41 -16.82 -7.99
C GLY A 230 -0.20 -16.16 -7.33
N ASP A 231 0.08 -16.54 -6.09
CA ASP A 231 1.26 -16.08 -5.37
C ASP A 231 2.54 -16.65 -5.96
N TYR A 232 3.56 -15.81 -6.03
CA TYR A 232 4.90 -16.25 -6.36
C TYR A 232 5.60 -16.79 -5.11
N THR A 233 6.40 -17.84 -5.31
CA THR A 233 7.37 -18.25 -4.29
C THR A 233 8.30 -17.08 -3.97
N LYS A 234 8.92 -17.11 -2.78
CA LYS A 234 10.16 -16.34 -2.57
C LYS A 234 11.20 -16.70 -3.63
N SER A 235 12.21 -15.87 -3.77
CA SER A 235 13.22 -16.11 -4.80
C SER A 235 14.07 -17.33 -4.49
N ALA A 236 14.15 -18.26 -5.44
CA ALA A 236 15.30 -19.14 -5.56
C ALA A 236 16.46 -18.36 -6.21
N VAL A 237 17.69 -18.76 -5.95
CA VAL A 237 18.88 -18.06 -6.48
C VAL A 237 19.83 -19.05 -7.13
N LEU A 238 20.23 -18.75 -8.36
CA LEU A 238 21.34 -19.39 -9.03
C LEU A 238 22.55 -18.46 -8.96
N PHE A 239 23.60 -18.90 -8.27
CA PHE A 239 24.84 -18.13 -8.14
C PHE A 239 25.77 -18.33 -9.34
N PRO A 240 26.69 -17.37 -9.61
CA PRO A 240 27.68 -17.49 -10.68
C PRO A 240 28.53 -18.76 -10.64
N ASN A 241 28.73 -19.31 -9.44
CA ASN A 241 29.50 -20.54 -9.22
C ASN A 241 28.69 -21.82 -9.50
N GLY A 242 27.45 -21.70 -10.01
CA GLY A 242 26.57 -22.82 -10.31
C GLY A 242 25.78 -23.36 -9.10
N THR A 243 25.94 -22.75 -7.92
CA THR A 243 25.21 -23.16 -6.72
C THR A 243 23.77 -22.67 -6.78
N TRP A 244 22.82 -23.55 -6.46
CA TRP A 244 21.41 -23.23 -6.35
C TRP A 244 20.99 -23.12 -4.88
N THR A 245 20.18 -22.12 -4.55
CA THR A 245 19.49 -22.04 -3.26
C THR A 245 17.99 -22.03 -3.47
N ASP A 246 17.32 -22.96 -2.80
CA ASP A 246 15.87 -23.11 -2.83
C ASP A 246 15.15 -21.88 -2.25
N PRO A 247 13.93 -21.59 -2.71
CA PRO A 247 13.18 -20.46 -2.19
C PRO A 247 12.82 -20.70 -0.73
N LEU A 248 12.89 -19.63 0.07
CA LEU A 248 12.40 -19.68 1.46
C LEU A 248 10.89 -20.01 1.48
N PRO A 249 10.38 -20.64 2.56
CA PRO A 249 8.96 -20.94 2.67
C PRO A 249 8.07 -19.70 2.57
N GLY A 250 6.91 -19.92 1.95
CA GLY A 250 5.85 -18.92 1.82
C GLY A 250 5.94 -18.06 0.56
N PRO A 251 4.91 -17.24 0.33
CA PRO A 251 4.83 -16.35 -0.81
C PRO A 251 5.77 -15.13 -0.66
N SER A 252 6.14 -14.52 -1.80
CA SER A 252 7.00 -13.32 -1.85
C SER A 252 6.27 -12.04 -1.49
#